data_AF-A0A1Y1JW35-F1
#
_entry.id   AF-A0A1Y1JW35-F1
#
_cell.length_a   1.000
_cell.length_b   1.000
_cell.length_c   1.000
_cell.angle_alpha   90.00
_cell.angle_beta   90.00
_cell.angle_gamma   90.00
#
_symmetry.space_group_name_H-M   'P 1'
#
loop_
_entity.id
_entity.type
_entity.pdbx_description
1 polymer ?
#
loop_
_entity_poly.entity_id
_entity_poly.type
_entity_poly.pdbx_seq_one_letter_code
_entity_poly.pdbx_strand_id
1 'polypeptide(L)'
;MFAYYNKKKNQILIITQTPIAYPVGKKNALFESWDNKEIDENSLESSRILNILRNEDNDLYHIGCLLYENYTGAQLLHINYNNVCDLFKEWLNKRINVYREKNKLCSKNLLLDKRFMALWEEKVNAQDDDDDGKNWCNWEVSTGYSCYILSPLKSFFCTLFYAEIKKFLYDKSYRKTLIRYYIQKLFHIRHRLYISLDSESNFINMLYPCGN
;
A
#
# COMPACT_ATOMS: atom_id res chain seq x y z
N MET A 1 2.87 -1.12 -40.93
CA MET A 1 3.54 -1.53 -42.19
C MET A 1 3.31 -0.42 -43.22
N PHE A 2 4.36 0.28 -43.66
CA PHE A 2 4.20 1.35 -44.66
C PHE A 2 4.78 0.89 -46.00
N ALA A 3 3.93 0.83 -47.03
CA ALA A 3 4.36 0.53 -48.40
C ALA A 3 4.49 1.84 -49.18
N TYR A 4 5.70 2.14 -49.67
CA TYR A 4 5.93 3.28 -50.55
C TYR A 4 6.20 2.78 -51.98
N TYR A 5 5.39 3.24 -52.93
CA TYR A 5 5.55 2.89 -54.33
C TYR A 5 6.52 3.85 -55.02
N ASN A 6 7.70 3.38 -55.38
CA ASN A 6 8.69 4.19 -56.09
C ASN A 6 8.42 4.15 -57.60
N LYS A 7 7.75 5.20 -58.10
CA LYS A 7 7.34 5.32 -59.51
C LYS A 7 8.50 5.34 -60.51
N LYS A 8 9.72 5.72 -60.08
CA LYS A 8 10.92 5.73 -60.97
C LYS A 8 11.57 4.36 -61.12
N LYS A 9 11.41 3.46 -60.14
CA LYS A 9 12.04 2.12 -60.15
C LYS A 9 11.06 0.99 -60.40
N ASN A 10 9.76 1.30 -60.53
CA ASN A 10 8.66 0.34 -60.68
C ASN A 10 8.77 -0.83 -59.68
N GLN A 11 9.12 -0.51 -58.44
CA GLN A 11 9.35 -1.45 -57.36
C GLN A 11 8.64 -0.94 -56.10
N ILE A 12 7.97 -1.85 -55.39
CA ILE A 12 7.45 -1.61 -54.05
C ILE A 12 8.63 -1.78 -53.08
N LEU A 13 9.02 -0.71 -52.40
CA LEU A 13 10.02 -0.80 -51.35
C LEU A 13 9.31 -1.13 -50.04
N ILE A 14 9.50 -2.34 -49.55
CA ILE A 14 9.08 -2.72 -48.20
C ILE A 14 10.19 -2.24 -47.26
N ILE A 15 9.95 -1.15 -46.54
CA ILE A 15 10.86 -0.71 -45.47
C ILE A 15 10.42 -1.44 -44.21
N THR A 16 11.07 -2.56 -43.89
CA THR A 16 11.02 -3.13 -42.54
C THR A 16 11.93 -2.29 -41.65
N GLN A 17 11.40 -1.26 -41.00
CA GLN A 17 12.06 -0.66 -39.85
C GLN A 17 12.03 -1.69 -38.72
N THR A 18 13.14 -2.39 -38.52
CA THR A 18 13.38 -3.13 -37.29
C THR A 18 13.50 -2.13 -36.14
N PRO A 19 12.68 -2.23 -35.08
CA PRO A 19 12.82 -1.37 -33.91
C PRO A 19 14.23 -1.49 -33.33
N ILE A 20 14.84 -0.35 -33.03
CA ILE A 20 16.22 -0.28 -32.51
C ILE A 20 16.13 -0.27 -30.98
N ALA A 21 17.10 -0.78 -30.23
CA ALA A 21 17.08 -0.61 -28.78
C ALA A 21 17.30 0.87 -28.39
N TYR A 22 16.56 1.39 -27.40
CA TYR A 22 16.81 2.72 -26.85
C TYR A 22 18.19 2.72 -26.17
N PRO A 23 19.06 3.71 -26.43
CA PRO A 23 20.41 3.72 -25.89
C PRO A 23 20.41 3.77 -24.35
N VAL A 24 21.00 2.75 -23.72
CA VAL A 24 21.08 2.62 -22.25
C VAL A 24 21.74 3.86 -21.61
N GLY A 25 22.70 4.50 -22.29
CA GLY A 25 23.34 5.74 -21.83
C GLY A 25 22.42 6.96 -21.74
N LYS A 26 21.20 6.91 -22.30
CA LYS A 26 20.19 7.98 -22.22
C LYS A 26 19.06 7.67 -21.24
N LYS A 27 19.10 6.52 -20.57
CA LYS A 27 18.05 6.08 -19.62
C LYS A 27 17.74 7.13 -18.54
N ASN A 28 18.77 7.71 -17.93
CA ASN A 28 18.56 8.68 -16.85
C ASN A 28 17.83 9.94 -17.34
N ALA A 29 18.17 10.42 -18.54
CA ALA A 29 17.48 11.55 -19.16
C ALA A 29 16.02 11.22 -19.48
N LEU A 30 15.72 9.98 -19.90
CA LEU A 30 14.36 9.52 -20.11
C LEU A 30 13.57 9.50 -18.79
N PHE A 31 14.16 8.97 -17.72
CA PHE A 31 13.51 8.93 -16.40
C PHE A 31 13.26 10.35 -15.87
N GLU A 32 14.23 11.24 -16.01
CA GLU A 32 14.10 12.65 -15.65
C GLU A 32 13.00 13.35 -16.47
N SER A 33 12.87 13.02 -17.76
CA SER A 33 11.78 13.55 -18.59
C SER A 33 10.40 13.09 -18.14
N TRP A 34 10.29 11.84 -17.65
CA TRP A 34 9.05 11.33 -17.10
C TRP A 34 8.74 11.92 -15.72
N ASP A 35 9.77 12.17 -14.91
CA ASP A 35 9.63 12.79 -13.59
C ASP A 35 9.18 14.25 -13.66
N ASN A 36 9.66 14.97 -14.68
CA ASN A 36 9.37 16.38 -14.90
C ASN A 36 8.24 16.60 -15.92
N LYS A 37 7.47 15.55 -16.22
CA LYS A 37 6.36 15.64 -17.16
C LYS A 37 5.32 16.63 -16.62
N GLU A 38 5.01 17.63 -17.43
CA GLU A 38 3.93 18.58 -17.13
C GLU A 38 2.60 17.82 -17.07
N ILE A 39 1.85 18.10 -16.01
CA ILE A 39 0.58 17.46 -15.72
C ILE A 39 -0.52 18.36 -16.26
N ASP A 40 -1.24 17.92 -17.30
CA ASP A 40 -2.40 18.65 -17.81
C ASP A 40 -3.62 18.26 -16.99
N GLU A 41 -4.04 19.13 -16.05
CA GLU A 41 -5.19 18.87 -15.17
C GLU A 41 -6.46 18.51 -15.96
N ASN A 42 -6.66 19.08 -17.15
CA ASN A 42 -7.83 18.79 -17.98
C ASN A 42 -7.84 17.36 -18.51
N SER A 43 -6.65 16.80 -18.81
CA SER A 43 -6.50 15.41 -19.25
C SER A 43 -6.92 14.44 -18.13
N LEU A 44 -6.60 14.81 -16.88
CA LEU A 44 -6.80 13.98 -15.70
C LEU A 44 -8.23 14.01 -15.16
N GLU A 45 -8.99 15.07 -15.41
CA GLU A 45 -10.38 15.19 -14.91
C GLU A 45 -11.27 14.04 -15.39
N SER A 46 -10.94 13.46 -16.54
CA SER A 46 -11.63 12.31 -17.12
C SER A 46 -11.44 11.02 -16.31
N SER A 47 -10.34 10.88 -15.56
CA SER A 47 -10.04 9.66 -14.81
C SER A 47 -10.73 9.65 -13.45
N ARG A 48 -11.69 8.73 -13.28
CA ARG A 48 -12.35 8.52 -11.99
C ARG A 48 -11.37 8.08 -10.91
N ILE A 49 -10.35 7.29 -11.28
CA ILE A 49 -9.37 6.75 -10.34
C ILE A 49 -8.47 7.86 -9.80
N LEU A 50 -7.99 8.75 -10.67
CA LEU A 50 -7.19 9.90 -10.25
C LEU A 50 -7.99 10.85 -9.35
N ASN A 51 -9.26 11.09 -9.67
CA ASN A 51 -10.14 11.89 -8.83
C ASN A 51 -10.32 11.31 -7.41
N ILE A 52 -10.38 9.98 -7.29
CA ILE A 52 -10.43 9.31 -5.98
C ILE A 52 -9.09 9.49 -5.25
N LEU A 53 -7.98 9.22 -5.93
CA LEU A 53 -6.63 9.35 -5.36
C LEU A 53 -6.37 10.76 -4.85
N ARG A 54 -6.81 11.80 -5.58
CA ARG A 54 -6.70 13.21 -5.18
C ARG A 54 -7.26 13.47 -3.78
N ASN A 55 -8.31 12.75 -3.39
CA ASN A 55 -8.95 12.91 -2.08
C ASN A 55 -8.39 11.96 -1.00
N GLU A 56 -7.86 10.80 -1.38
CA GLU A 56 -7.45 9.74 -0.45
C GLU A 56 -5.94 9.78 -0.10
N ASP A 57 -5.10 10.14 -1.07
CA ASP A 57 -3.64 10.17 -0.90
C ASP A 57 -2.94 11.04 -1.97
N ASN A 58 -2.44 12.21 -1.56
CA ASN A 58 -1.83 13.19 -2.46
C ASN A 58 -0.51 12.71 -3.08
N ASP A 59 0.32 11.95 -2.34
CA ASP A 59 1.57 11.42 -2.90
C ASP A 59 1.27 10.38 -3.99
N LEU A 60 0.31 9.50 -3.71
CA LEU A 60 -0.13 8.47 -4.64
C LEU A 60 -0.84 9.06 -5.86
N TYR A 61 -1.64 10.12 -5.66
CA TYR A 61 -2.24 10.91 -6.73
C TYR A 61 -1.18 11.45 -7.68
N HIS A 62 -0.13 12.10 -7.16
CA HIS A 62 0.93 12.67 -7.98
C HIS A 62 1.66 11.60 -8.82
N ILE A 63 1.98 10.43 -8.24
CA ILE A 63 2.57 9.33 -9.00
C ILE A 63 1.58 8.82 -10.06
N GLY A 64 0.29 8.76 -9.74
CA GLY A 64 -0.78 8.37 -10.67
C GLY A 64 -0.89 9.31 -11.86
N CYS A 65 -0.80 10.62 -11.64
CA CYS A 65 -0.77 11.62 -12.71
C CYS A 65 0.42 11.42 -13.65
N LEU A 66 1.62 11.20 -13.10
CA LEU A 66 2.81 10.93 -13.90
C LEU A 66 2.68 9.63 -14.70
N LEU A 67 2.11 8.58 -14.12
CA LEU A 67 1.77 7.35 -14.87
C LEU A 67 0.83 7.68 -16.03
N TYR A 68 -0.25 8.39 -15.75
CA TYR A 68 -1.30 8.72 -16.72
C TYR A 68 -0.75 9.51 -17.92
N GLU A 69 0.07 10.53 -17.67
CA GLU A 69 0.67 11.40 -18.69
C GLU A 69 1.78 10.72 -19.48
N ASN A 70 2.63 9.94 -18.81
CA ASN A 70 3.78 9.32 -19.48
C ASN A 70 3.42 8.05 -20.26
N TYR A 71 2.30 7.40 -19.95
CA TYR A 71 1.90 6.14 -20.58
C TYR A 71 1.82 6.24 -22.11
N THR A 72 1.08 7.23 -22.63
CA THR A 72 0.93 7.43 -24.08
C THR A 72 2.27 7.82 -24.74
N GLY A 73 3.07 8.66 -24.06
CA GLY A 73 4.40 9.03 -24.55
C GLY A 73 5.35 7.84 -24.64
N ALA A 74 5.34 6.96 -23.63
CA ALA A 74 6.12 5.73 -23.61
C ALA A 74 5.65 4.73 -24.69
N GLN A 75 4.34 4.62 -24.92
CA GLN A 75 3.79 3.83 -26.01
C GLN A 75 4.29 4.31 -27.39
N LEU A 76 4.27 5.62 -27.65
CA LEU A 76 4.78 6.18 -28.92
C LEU A 76 6.28 5.92 -29.09
N LEU A 77 7.06 5.97 -28.00
CA LEU A 77 8.47 5.60 -28.04
C LEU A 77 8.66 4.11 -28.34
N HIS A 78 7.79 3.24 -27.82
CA HIS A 78 7.87 1.79 -28.07
C HIS A 78 7.81 1.46 -29.58
N ILE A 79 7.04 2.21 -30.38
CA ILE A 79 6.93 2.02 -31.84
C ILE A 79 8.32 1.98 -32.49
N ASN A 80 9.25 2.79 -31.98
CA ASN A 80 10.61 2.89 -32.50
C ASN A 80 11.63 2.09 -31.68
N TYR A 81 11.33 1.79 -30.41
CA TYR A 81 12.26 1.19 -29.46
C TYR A 81 11.66 0.04 -28.64
N ASN A 82 12.23 -1.16 -28.78
CA ASN A 82 11.66 -2.38 -28.19
C ASN A 82 11.81 -2.50 -26.66
N ASN A 83 12.74 -1.80 -26.03
CA ASN A 83 13.01 -1.88 -24.59
C ASN A 83 12.29 -0.81 -23.76
N VAL A 84 11.40 -0.01 -24.36
CA VAL A 84 10.72 1.10 -23.65
C VAL A 84 9.78 0.59 -22.56
N CYS A 85 9.06 -0.52 -22.78
CA CYS A 85 8.22 -1.10 -21.74
C CYS A 85 9.06 -1.49 -20.51
N ASP A 86 10.23 -2.10 -20.68
CA ASP A 86 11.10 -2.46 -19.56
C ASP A 86 11.60 -1.23 -18.79
N LEU A 87 12.01 -0.19 -19.52
CA LEU A 87 12.42 1.08 -18.92
C LEU A 87 11.27 1.75 -18.15
N PHE A 88 10.06 1.72 -18.71
CA PHE A 88 8.88 2.32 -18.08
C PHE A 88 8.47 1.57 -16.81
N LYS A 89 8.46 0.24 -16.84
CA LYS A 89 8.22 -0.61 -15.66
C LYS A 89 9.27 -0.35 -14.58
N GLU A 90 10.54 -0.25 -14.94
CA GLU A 90 11.61 0.02 -14.00
C GLU A 90 11.42 1.38 -13.31
N TRP A 91 11.14 2.43 -14.09
CA TRP A 91 10.86 3.77 -13.57
C TRP A 91 9.65 3.77 -12.62
N LEU A 92 8.53 3.16 -13.03
CA LEU A 92 7.31 3.10 -12.24
C LEU A 92 7.53 2.33 -10.92
N ASN A 93 8.22 1.19 -10.98
CA ASN A 93 8.56 0.40 -9.80
C ASN A 93 9.45 1.18 -8.84
N LYS A 94 10.40 1.98 -9.33
CA LYS A 94 11.23 2.86 -8.48
C LYS A 94 10.38 3.87 -7.73
N ARG A 95 9.41 4.51 -8.40
CA ARG A 95 8.48 5.48 -7.79
C ARG A 95 7.60 4.84 -6.73
N ILE A 96 7.06 3.65 -7.02
CA ILE A 96 6.25 2.87 -6.08
C ILE A 96 7.07 2.46 -4.85
N ASN A 97 8.32 2.00 -5.04
CA ASN A 97 9.18 1.63 -3.92
C ASN A 97 9.47 2.82 -3.00
N VAL A 98 9.77 4.00 -3.57
CA VAL A 98 9.94 5.24 -2.78
C VAL A 98 8.69 5.56 -1.97
N TYR A 99 7.50 5.44 -2.56
CA TYR A 99 6.23 5.63 -1.84
C TYR A 99 6.07 4.63 -0.70
N ARG A 100 6.37 3.35 -0.92
CA ARG A 100 6.25 2.28 0.09
C ARG A 100 7.22 2.45 1.26
N GLU A 101 8.44 2.89 0.96
CA GLU A 101 9.45 3.18 1.99
C GLU A 101 9.00 4.34 2.90
N LYS A 102 8.37 5.36 2.31
CA LYS A 102 7.75 6.48 3.03
C LYS A 102 6.49 6.05 3.81
N ASN A 103 5.68 5.16 3.22
CA ASN A 103 4.37 4.76 3.72
C ASN A 103 4.30 3.26 4.06
N LYS A 104 4.74 2.90 5.26
CA LYS A 104 4.77 1.50 5.72
C LYS A 104 3.42 0.98 6.26
N LEU A 105 2.34 1.76 6.15
CA LEU A 105 0.99 1.35 6.55
C LEU A 105 0.39 0.37 5.54
N CYS A 106 -0.14 -0.77 6.01
CA CYS A 106 -0.78 -1.73 5.11
C CYS A 106 -2.00 -1.15 4.38
N SER A 107 -2.76 -0.26 5.01
CA SER A 107 -3.91 0.40 4.35
C SER A 107 -3.48 1.29 3.19
N LYS A 108 -2.35 2.00 3.32
CA LYS A 108 -1.79 2.86 2.27
C LYS A 108 -1.22 2.05 1.11
N ASN A 109 -0.59 0.93 1.39
CA ASN A 109 -0.07 0.05 0.35
C ASN A 109 -1.17 -0.74 -0.37
N LEU A 110 -2.20 -1.17 0.36
CA LEU A 110 -3.39 -1.76 -0.26
C LEU A 110 -4.10 -0.78 -1.19
N LEU A 111 -4.14 0.51 -0.80
CA LEU A 111 -4.68 1.56 -1.65
C LEU A 111 -3.86 1.70 -2.94
N LEU A 112 -2.53 1.76 -2.83
CA LEU A 112 -1.63 1.75 -3.99
C LEU A 112 -1.92 0.57 -4.90
N ASP A 113 -1.87 -0.66 -4.39
CA ASP A 113 -2.01 -1.88 -5.19
C ASP A 113 -3.32 -1.88 -5.98
N LYS A 114 -4.44 -1.53 -5.33
CA LYS A 114 -5.76 -1.52 -5.97
C LYS A 114 -5.92 -0.40 -6.99
N ARG A 115 -5.51 0.82 -6.64
CA ARG A 115 -5.77 1.99 -7.47
C ARG A 115 -4.80 2.07 -8.64
N PHE A 116 -3.54 1.66 -8.47
CA PHE A 116 -2.57 1.69 -9.56
C PHE A 116 -2.84 0.62 -10.60
N MET A 117 -3.22 -0.59 -10.21
CA MET A 117 -3.63 -1.61 -11.17
C MET A 117 -4.84 -1.14 -11.97
N ALA A 118 -5.86 -0.60 -11.30
CA ALA A 118 -7.04 -0.08 -11.98
C ALA A 118 -6.69 1.11 -12.92
N LEU A 119 -5.76 1.99 -12.52
CA LEU A 119 -5.32 3.11 -13.36
C LEU A 119 -4.54 2.64 -14.59
N TRP A 120 -3.72 1.60 -14.42
CA TRP A 120 -3.03 0.93 -15.52
C TRP A 120 -4.01 0.30 -16.49
N GLU A 121 -4.99 -0.45 -15.99
CA GLU A 121 -6.05 -1.07 -16.80
C GLU A 121 -6.89 -0.02 -17.53
N GLU A 122 -7.23 1.10 -16.88
CA GLU A 122 -7.94 2.23 -17.52
C GLU A 122 -7.16 2.73 -18.74
N LYS A 123 -5.82 2.82 -18.65
CA LYS A 123 -4.95 3.22 -19.76
C LYS A 123 -4.78 2.17 -20.84
N VAL A 124 -4.69 0.90 -20.47
CA VAL A 124 -4.63 -0.22 -21.44
C VAL A 124 -5.93 -0.27 -22.24
N ASN A 125 -7.08 -0.17 -21.57
CA ASN A 125 -8.40 -0.28 -22.19
C ASN A 125 -8.81 0.95 -23.01
N ALA A 126 -8.19 2.11 -22.78
CA ALA A 126 -8.43 3.33 -23.56
C ALA A 126 -7.68 3.35 -24.91
N GLN A 127 -6.95 2.29 -25.26
CA GLN A 127 -6.29 2.17 -26.56
C GLN A 127 -7.32 1.70 -27.61
N ASP A 128 -7.50 2.48 -28.68
CA ASP A 128 -8.44 2.16 -29.77
C ASP A 128 -8.10 0.83 -30.46
N ASP A 129 -9.15 0.11 -30.87
CA ASP A 129 -9.15 -1.24 -31.47
C ASP A 129 -8.39 -1.38 -32.82
N ASP A 130 -7.76 -0.32 -33.32
CA ASP A 130 -7.14 -0.27 -34.66
C ASP A 130 -5.75 -0.93 -34.73
N ASP A 131 -5.13 -1.27 -33.59
CA ASP A 131 -3.82 -1.94 -33.51
C ASP A 131 -3.91 -3.29 -32.78
N ASP A 132 -4.57 -4.28 -33.38
CA ASP A 132 -4.58 -5.71 -33.00
C ASP A 132 -4.80 -6.03 -31.49
N GLY A 133 -5.40 -5.12 -30.71
CA GLY A 133 -5.69 -5.31 -29.28
C GLY A 133 -4.48 -5.71 -28.41
N LYS A 134 -3.24 -5.49 -28.87
CA LYS A 134 -2.05 -5.93 -28.15
C LYS A 134 -1.64 -4.88 -27.14
N ASN A 135 -1.84 -5.20 -25.86
CA ASN A 135 -1.24 -4.43 -24.78
C ASN A 135 0.28 -4.30 -25.02
N TRP A 136 0.75 -3.08 -25.29
CA TRP A 136 2.15 -2.79 -25.59
C TRP A 136 3.07 -3.01 -24.38
N CYS A 137 2.51 -3.00 -23.16
CA CYS A 137 3.28 -3.21 -21.95
C CYS A 137 2.46 -3.93 -20.87
N ASN A 138 2.90 -5.14 -20.50
CA ASN A 138 2.34 -5.84 -19.35
C ASN A 138 3.08 -5.40 -18.08
N TRP A 139 2.35 -4.90 -17.10
CA TRP A 139 2.88 -4.51 -15.81
C TRP A 139 1.97 -5.00 -14.69
N GLU A 140 2.59 -5.38 -13.58
CA GLU A 140 1.91 -5.75 -12.36
C GLU A 140 2.56 -5.06 -11.17
N VAL A 141 1.74 -4.60 -10.23
CA VAL A 141 2.23 -4.08 -8.96
C VAL A 141 2.88 -5.21 -8.16
N SER A 142 4.14 -5.03 -7.77
CA SER A 142 4.83 -6.00 -6.90
C SER A 142 4.11 -6.17 -5.56
N THR A 143 3.80 -7.39 -5.15
CA THR A 143 3.09 -7.67 -3.89
C THR A 143 4.02 -8.04 -2.72
N GLY A 144 5.32 -8.19 -2.97
CA GLY A 144 6.32 -8.60 -1.97
C GLY A 144 6.83 -7.45 -1.12
N TYR A 145 5.99 -6.87 -0.25
CA TYR A 145 6.39 -5.79 0.66
C TYR A 145 6.01 -6.06 2.11
N SER A 146 6.75 -5.46 3.05
CA SER A 146 6.41 -5.48 4.47
C SER A 146 5.65 -4.22 4.86
N CYS A 147 4.59 -4.37 5.65
CA CYS A 147 3.79 -3.26 6.15
C CYS A 147 3.32 -3.54 7.57
N TYR A 148 2.93 -2.51 8.30
CA TYR A 148 2.31 -2.63 9.62
C TYR A 148 0.81 -2.28 9.58
N ILE A 149 0.04 -3.02 10.39
CA ILE A 149 -1.39 -2.80 10.60
C ILE A 149 -1.55 -1.96 11.86
N LEU A 150 -2.17 -0.78 11.74
CA LEU A 150 -2.68 -0.08 12.92
C LEU A 150 -3.95 -0.80 13.37
N SER A 151 -3.81 -1.70 14.35
CA SER A 151 -4.96 -2.40 14.92
C SER A 151 -5.86 -1.40 15.68
N PRO A 152 -7.15 -1.24 15.29
CA PRO A 152 -8.10 -0.37 16.00
C PRO A 152 -8.30 -0.80 17.47
N LEU A 153 -8.01 -2.06 17.78
CA LEU A 153 -8.19 -2.64 19.11
C LEU A 153 -7.34 -1.93 20.16
N LYS A 154 -6.14 -1.45 19.82
CA LYS A 154 -5.30 -0.72 20.80
C LYS A 154 -5.96 0.57 21.30
N SER A 155 -6.75 1.25 20.46
CA SER A 155 -7.46 2.47 20.87
C SER A 155 -8.63 2.16 21.81
N PHE A 156 -9.37 1.08 21.57
CA PHE A 156 -10.56 0.73 22.36
C PHE A 156 -10.18 0.15 23.74
N PHE A 157 -9.12 -0.64 23.81
CA PHE A 157 -8.63 -1.15 25.10
C PHE A 157 -8.05 -0.02 25.97
N CYS A 158 -7.35 0.96 25.38
CA CYS A 158 -6.82 2.08 26.15
C CYS A 158 -7.90 2.98 26.75
N THR A 159 -8.99 3.26 26.02
CA THR A 159 -10.08 4.11 26.53
C THR A 159 -10.89 3.43 27.62
N LEU A 160 -11.18 2.12 27.48
CA LEU A 160 -11.87 1.34 28.51
C LEU A 160 -11.02 1.18 29.78
N PHE A 161 -9.72 0.86 29.63
CA PHE A 161 -8.82 0.79 30.78
C PHE A 161 -8.68 2.14 31.47
N TYR A 162 -8.56 3.23 30.72
CA TYR A 162 -8.47 4.57 31.30
C TYR A 162 -9.74 4.96 32.06
N ALA A 163 -10.92 4.66 31.53
CA ALA A 163 -12.19 4.93 32.21
C ALA A 163 -12.32 4.14 33.52
N GLU A 164 -11.93 2.87 33.53
CA GLU A 164 -11.96 2.03 34.74
C GLU A 164 -10.91 2.44 35.77
N ILE A 165 -9.69 2.81 35.34
CA ILE A 165 -8.66 3.38 36.23
C ILE A 165 -9.14 4.70 36.84
N LYS A 166 -9.74 5.58 36.03
CA LYS A 166 -10.26 6.87 36.51
C LYS A 166 -11.40 6.66 37.52
N LYS A 167 -12.35 5.76 37.24
CA LYS A 167 -13.40 5.41 38.23
C LYS A 167 -12.80 4.84 39.51
N PHE A 168 -11.79 3.97 39.41
CA PHE A 168 -11.09 3.45 40.57
C PHE A 168 -10.37 4.52 41.39
N LEU A 169 -9.74 5.52 40.75
CA LEU A 169 -9.01 6.57 41.45
C LEU A 169 -9.94 7.60 42.11
N TYR A 170 -11.00 8.03 41.43
CA TYR A 170 -11.84 9.15 41.88
C TYR A 170 -13.12 8.74 42.62
N ASP A 171 -13.66 7.54 42.40
CA ASP A 171 -14.89 7.10 43.07
C ASP A 171 -14.59 6.20 44.29
N LYS A 172 -14.75 6.78 45.48
CA LYS A 172 -14.58 6.08 46.77
C LYS A 172 -15.64 5.00 47.00
N SER A 173 -16.85 5.15 46.47
CA SER A 173 -17.93 4.17 46.57
C SER A 173 -17.61 2.95 45.71
N TYR A 174 -17.20 3.19 44.45
CA TYR A 174 -16.79 2.13 43.52
C TYR A 174 -15.66 1.26 44.09
N ARG A 175 -14.60 1.89 44.64
CA ARG A 175 -13.51 1.16 45.32
C ARG A 175 -13.99 0.27 46.45
N LYS A 176 -14.85 0.80 47.34
CA LYS A 176 -15.37 0.03 48.47
C LYS A 176 -16.18 -1.18 48.00
N THR A 177 -17.01 -1.03 46.99
CA THR A 177 -17.81 -2.12 46.41
C THR A 177 -16.92 -3.17 45.76
N LEU A 178 -15.92 -2.75 44.97
CA LEU A 178 -14.99 -3.65 44.29
C LEU A 178 -14.16 -4.45 45.31
N ILE A 179 -13.59 -3.79 46.32
CA ILE A 179 -12.83 -4.44 47.39
C ILE A 179 -13.72 -5.42 48.16
N ARG A 180 -14.95 -5.04 48.50
CA ARG A 180 -15.91 -5.92 49.19
C ARG A 180 -16.23 -7.16 48.37
N TYR A 181 -16.46 -7.00 47.07
CA TYR A 181 -16.72 -8.10 46.14
C TYR A 181 -15.55 -9.10 46.12
N TYR A 182 -14.32 -8.61 45.97
CA TYR A 182 -13.13 -9.48 45.95
C TYR A 182 -12.86 -10.13 47.31
N ILE A 183 -13.04 -9.41 48.42
CA ILE A 183 -12.91 -9.99 49.77
C ILE A 183 -13.96 -11.08 50.00
N GLN A 184 -15.21 -10.87 49.63
CA GLN A 184 -16.27 -11.88 49.78
C GLN A 184 -16.00 -13.12 48.91
N LYS A 185 -15.52 -12.93 47.68
CA LYS A 185 -15.15 -14.01 46.78
C LYS A 185 -13.95 -14.81 47.32
N LEU A 186 -12.97 -14.12 47.92
CA LEU A 186 -11.82 -14.76 48.59
C LEU A 186 -12.22 -15.47 49.89
N PHE A 187 -13.18 -14.93 50.65
CA PHE A 187 -13.74 -15.59 51.84
C PHE A 187 -14.36 -16.95 51.52
N HIS A 188 -15.06 -17.04 50.37
CA HIS A 188 -15.67 -18.28 49.92
C HIS A 188 -14.64 -19.35 49.55
N ILE A 189 -13.44 -18.94 49.10
CA ILE A 189 -12.29 -19.81 48.82
C ILE A 189 -11.58 -20.19 50.13
N ARG A 190 -11.47 -19.24 51.07
CA ARG A 190 -10.80 -19.43 52.37
C ARG A 190 -11.52 -20.43 53.29
N HIS A 191 -12.84 -20.53 53.21
CA HIS A 191 -13.60 -21.56 53.96
C HIS A 191 -13.32 -23.01 53.52
N ARG A 192 -12.58 -23.24 52.42
CA ARG A 192 -12.12 -24.58 52.00
C ARG A 192 -10.69 -24.91 52.42
N LEU A 193 -9.89 -23.96 52.88
CA LEU A 193 -8.48 -24.17 53.24
C LEU A 193 -8.18 -23.43 54.54
N TYR A 194 -7.91 -24.17 55.61
CA TYR A 194 -7.46 -23.63 56.90
C TYR A 194 -6.10 -22.96 56.71
N ILE A 195 -6.09 -21.65 56.51
CA ILE A 195 -4.89 -20.82 56.44
C ILE A 195 -4.90 -19.92 57.67
N SER A 196 -4.12 -20.30 58.69
CA SER A 196 -3.79 -19.41 59.79
C SER A 196 -2.79 -18.36 59.29
N LEU A 197 -3.13 -17.09 59.50
CA LEU A 197 -2.25 -15.97 59.27
C LEU A 197 -1.88 -15.47 60.66
N ASP A 198 -0.77 -15.99 61.21
CA ASP A 198 -0.19 -15.41 62.43
C ASP A 198 0.48 -14.10 62.04
N SER A 199 0.03 -13.02 62.65
CA SER A 199 0.31 -11.64 62.24
C SER A 199 1.70 -11.12 62.60
N GLU A 200 2.62 -11.98 63.07
CA GLU A 200 3.94 -11.56 63.57
C GLU A 200 5.13 -12.04 62.74
N SER A 201 4.93 -12.82 61.67
CA SER A 201 6.01 -13.17 60.75
C SER A 201 5.62 -12.91 59.30
N ASN A 202 6.37 -12.06 58.61
CA ASN A 202 6.20 -11.72 57.19
C ASN A 202 6.56 -12.89 56.24
N PHE A 203 6.39 -14.13 56.67
CA PHE A 203 6.65 -15.32 55.86
C PHE A 203 5.36 -16.13 55.69
N ILE A 204 4.91 -16.22 54.43
CA ILE A 204 3.85 -17.15 54.03
C ILE A 204 4.51 -18.51 53.82
N ASN A 205 4.44 -19.39 54.83
CA ASN A 205 4.80 -20.80 54.64
C ASN A 205 3.61 -21.55 54.02
N MET A 206 3.72 -21.83 52.72
CA MET A 206 2.82 -22.76 52.02
C MET A 206 3.33 -24.19 52.20
N LEU A 207 2.76 -24.92 53.16
CA LEU A 207 2.91 -26.37 53.27
C LEU A 207 1.98 -27.04 52.26
N TYR A 208 2.54 -27.55 51.16
CA TYR A 208 1.83 -28.46 50.27
C TYR A 208 1.84 -29.87 50.89
N PRO A 209 0.68 -30.51 51.11
CA PRO A 209 0.67 -31.95 51.30
C PRO A 209 1.00 -32.61 49.96
N CYS A 210 2.20 -33.20 49.84
CA CYS A 210 2.42 -34.25 48.87
C CYS A 210 1.52 -35.43 49.27
N GLY A 211 0.60 -35.79 48.38
CA GLY A 211 -0.35 -36.87 48.59
C GLY A 211 0.34 -38.23 48.69
N ASN A 212 -0.33 -39.12 49.42
CA ASN A 212 -0.34 -40.55 49.12
C ASN A 212 -1.63 -40.87 48.38
#